data_AF-G2KS57-F1
#
_entry.id   AF-G2KS57-F1
#
_cell.length_a   1.000
_cell.length_b   1.000
_cell.length_c   1.000
_cell.angle_alpha   90.00
_cell.angle_beta   90.00
_cell.angle_gamma   90.00
#
_symmetry.space_group_name_H-M   'P 1'
#
loop_
_entity.id
_entity.type
_entity.pdbx_description
1 polymer ?
#
loop_
_entity_poly.entity_id
_entity_poly.type
_entity_poly.pdbx_seq_one_letter_code
_entity_poly.pdbx_strand_id
1 'polypeptide(L)'
;MGCVRLIHSYDPFGVINTMKYMNKALLSAVFAAGLMMALPAQAEPKPTIWGWWPSHWQNMDFEPYLENGKDPHNTQWDRKIWKPADWVAQKGSTQDLLKGFYSAEILSDQYVDDDVPVLEVGPNFYHLSGFDKRRVARTVDEVYQITASKPDGMFMLYDWRTKKAVGIYTAHGLQIQ
;
A
#
# COMPACT_ATOMS: atom_id res chain seq x y z
N MET A 1 -2.97 32.50 -35.23
CA MET A 1 -3.40 31.49 -36.23
C MET A 1 -2.17 30.98 -36.95
N GLY A 2 -2.05 29.66 -37.14
CA GLY A 2 -1.05 29.00 -38.00
C GLY A 2 0.21 28.50 -37.26
N CYS A 3 0.25 27.26 -36.77
CA CYS A 3 0.57 26.00 -37.48
C CYS A 3 2.10 25.77 -37.64
N VAL A 4 2.59 24.74 -36.94
CA VAL A 4 3.98 24.22 -36.94
C VAL A 4 4.00 22.87 -37.67
N ARG A 5 4.94 22.67 -38.60
CA ARG A 5 5.56 21.37 -39.00
C ARG A 5 6.67 21.67 -40.03
N LEU A 6 7.95 21.46 -39.76
CA LEU A 6 8.75 20.23 -39.54
C LEU A 6 9.41 19.68 -40.83
N ILE A 7 10.75 19.65 -40.78
CA ILE A 7 11.72 18.64 -41.25
C ILE A 7 11.99 18.51 -42.77
N HIS A 8 13.28 18.58 -43.14
CA HIS A 8 13.88 17.54 -43.99
C HIS A 8 15.37 17.34 -43.66
N SER A 9 15.70 16.12 -43.25
CA SER A 9 17.07 15.58 -43.20
C SER A 9 17.48 15.09 -44.59
N TYR A 10 18.79 15.15 -44.80
CA TYR A 10 19.55 14.89 -46.02
C TYR A 10 19.32 13.53 -46.69
N ASP A 11 19.61 13.56 -47.98
CA ASP A 11 19.35 12.59 -49.04
C ASP A 11 20.72 11.99 -49.50
N PRO A 12 20.89 11.27 -50.63
CA PRO A 12 20.96 9.81 -50.71
C PRO A 12 22.21 9.25 -51.49
N PHE A 13 22.29 7.91 -51.57
CA PHE A 13 23.03 7.05 -52.53
C PHE A 13 24.46 6.55 -52.23
N GLY A 14 24.60 5.22 -52.25
CA GLY A 14 25.86 4.46 -52.25
C GLY A 14 25.66 2.94 -52.46
N VAL A 15 25.20 2.57 -53.67
CA VAL A 15 25.32 1.30 -54.45
C VAL A 15 26.08 0.12 -53.81
N ILE A 16 25.57 -1.13 -53.83
CA ILE A 16 25.94 -2.26 -54.74
C ILE A 16 24.86 -3.37 -54.54
N ASN A 17 23.92 -3.59 -55.48
CA ASN A 17 23.93 -4.39 -56.71
C ASN A 17 23.85 -5.93 -56.54
N THR A 18 22.86 -6.48 -57.28
CA THR A 18 22.68 -7.87 -57.77
C THR A 18 22.54 -9.03 -56.79
N MET A 19 21.31 -9.54 -56.64
CA MET A 19 20.98 -10.88 -57.16
C MET A 19 19.46 -11.05 -57.32
N LYS A 20 19.10 -11.47 -58.52
CA LYS A 20 17.75 -11.61 -59.06
C LYS A 20 17.46 -13.12 -59.08
N TYR A 21 16.28 -13.49 -58.58
CA TYR A 21 15.59 -14.77 -58.75
C TYR A 21 15.95 -15.98 -57.86
N MET A 22 14.86 -16.54 -57.33
CA MET A 22 14.62 -17.96 -57.01
C MET A 22 15.26 -18.56 -55.75
N ASN A 23 14.50 -18.56 -54.65
CA ASN A 23 13.89 -19.80 -54.14
C ASN A 23 12.92 -19.48 -52.98
N LYS A 24 11.65 -19.22 -53.32
CA LYS A 24 10.55 -19.04 -52.34
C LYS A 24 10.08 -20.38 -51.73
N ALA A 25 10.98 -21.34 -51.55
CA ALA A 25 10.64 -22.69 -51.11
C ALA A 25 11.39 -23.13 -49.84
N LEU A 26 12.15 -22.25 -49.19
CA LEU A 26 13.02 -22.62 -48.05
C LEU A 26 12.96 -21.64 -46.86
N LEU A 27 11.91 -20.81 -46.77
CA LEU A 27 11.69 -19.89 -45.65
C LEU A 27 10.39 -20.19 -44.87
N SER A 28 9.88 -21.42 -44.99
CA SER A 28 8.73 -21.91 -44.20
C SER A 28 9.11 -23.05 -43.25
N ALA A 29 10.41 -23.32 -43.04
CA ALA A 29 10.89 -24.49 -42.28
C ALA A 29 11.69 -24.14 -41.01
N VAL A 30 11.63 -22.91 -40.52
CA VAL A 30 12.26 -22.52 -39.22
C VAL A 30 11.22 -22.15 -38.15
N PHE A 31 9.95 -21.98 -38.51
CA PHE A 31 8.88 -21.75 -37.54
C PHE A 31 8.24 -23.04 -36.98
N ALA A 32 8.67 -24.21 -37.45
CA ALA A 32 8.10 -25.51 -37.08
C ALA A 32 9.04 -26.41 -36.26
N ALA A 33 10.08 -25.84 -35.62
CA ALA A 33 10.99 -26.56 -34.73
C ALA A 33 11.02 -26.00 -33.29
N GLY A 34 10.03 -25.17 -32.93
CA GLY A 34 9.86 -24.62 -31.57
C GLY A 34 8.74 -25.30 -30.75
N LEU A 35 8.01 -26.26 -31.33
CA LEU A 35 7.06 -27.10 -30.61
C LEU A 35 7.69 -28.47 -30.42
N MET A 36 8.31 -28.70 -29.26
CA MET A 36 8.44 -30.01 -28.57
C MET A 36 9.62 -29.98 -27.58
N MET A 37 9.61 -29.01 -26.67
CA MET A 37 10.16 -29.21 -25.33
C MET A 37 9.15 -28.71 -24.30
N ALA A 38 7.94 -29.27 -24.36
CA ALA A 38 7.10 -29.32 -23.18
C ALA A 38 7.72 -30.40 -22.28
N LEU A 39 8.66 -29.99 -21.42
CA LEU A 39 8.98 -30.79 -20.24
C LEU A 39 7.63 -31.04 -19.54
N PRO A 40 7.36 -32.26 -19.05
CA PRO A 40 6.24 -32.41 -18.13
C PRO A 40 6.53 -31.45 -16.99
N ALA A 41 5.68 -30.44 -16.81
CA ALA A 41 5.58 -29.76 -15.54
C ALA A 41 5.08 -30.83 -14.57
N GLN A 42 6.00 -31.62 -14.01
CA GLN A 42 5.71 -32.45 -12.86
C GLN A 42 5.42 -31.46 -11.73
N ALA A 43 4.14 -31.15 -11.55
CA ALA A 43 3.69 -30.60 -10.30
C ALA A 43 4.09 -31.61 -9.23
N GLU A 44 5.01 -31.23 -8.35
CA GLU A 44 5.26 -31.98 -7.14
C GLU A 44 3.90 -32.30 -6.49
N PRO A 45 3.68 -33.53 -6.01
CA PRO A 45 2.39 -33.91 -5.45
C PRO A 45 2.07 -32.95 -4.32
N LYS A 46 1.06 -32.08 -4.53
CA LYS A 46 0.57 -31.17 -3.49
C LYS A 46 0.03 -32.07 -2.38
N PRO A 47 0.63 -32.09 -1.18
CA PRO A 47 0.19 -32.98 -0.13
C PRO A 47 -1.17 -32.50 0.35
N THR A 48 -2.20 -33.24 -0.11
CA THR A 48 -3.53 -33.49 0.47
C THR A 48 -4.37 -32.31 1.00
N ILE A 49 -5.69 -32.50 0.96
CA ILE A 49 -6.76 -31.53 1.28
C ILE A 49 -6.71 -31.00 2.74
N TRP A 50 -5.78 -31.46 3.57
CA TRP A 50 -5.66 -31.11 5.00
C TRP A 50 -4.22 -30.85 5.48
N GLY A 51 -3.24 -30.59 4.60
CA GLY A 51 -1.81 -30.48 4.95
C GLY A 51 -1.22 -29.07 4.80
N TRP A 52 -1.02 -28.36 5.91
CA TRP A 52 -0.24 -27.11 5.95
C TRP A 52 1.26 -27.44 5.76
N TRP A 53 1.94 -26.71 4.86
CA TRP A 53 3.37 -26.93 4.57
C TRP A 53 4.27 -26.44 5.72
N PRO A 54 5.45 -27.06 5.99
CA PRO A 54 6.32 -26.68 7.11
C PRO A 54 6.82 -25.23 7.10
N SER A 55 6.94 -24.62 5.92
CA SER A 55 7.33 -23.21 5.77
C SER A 55 6.20 -22.22 6.05
N HIS A 56 4.96 -22.69 6.18
CA HIS A 56 3.81 -21.82 6.48
C HIS A 56 3.95 -21.09 7.82
N TRP A 57 4.73 -21.65 8.75
CA TRP A 57 4.96 -21.10 10.09
C TRP A 57 6.32 -20.41 10.25
N GLN A 58 7.15 -20.38 9.21
CA GLN A 58 8.44 -19.68 9.28
C GLN A 58 8.20 -18.17 9.16
N ASN A 59 8.64 -17.42 10.16
CA ASN A 59 8.41 -15.97 10.33
C ASN A 59 6.97 -15.55 10.67
N MET A 60 6.12 -16.47 11.12
CA MET A 60 4.87 -16.10 11.79
C MET A 60 5.15 -15.86 13.27
N ASP A 61 5.92 -14.80 13.56
CA ASP A 61 6.00 -14.26 14.90
C ASP A 61 4.63 -13.66 15.20
N PHE A 62 3.71 -14.49 15.70
CA PHE A 62 2.49 -14.00 16.33
C PHE A 62 2.96 -13.09 17.45
N GLU A 63 2.76 -11.79 17.28
CA GLU A 63 2.98 -10.77 18.30
C GLU A 63 1.63 -10.55 19.01
N PRO A 64 1.27 -11.35 20.04
CA PRO A 64 -0.05 -11.31 20.71
C PRO A 64 -0.42 -9.95 21.33
N TYR A 65 0.46 -8.97 21.24
CA TYR A 65 0.41 -7.72 21.98
C TYR A 65 0.09 -6.50 21.11
N LEU A 66 -0.07 -6.63 19.79
CA LEU A 66 -0.44 -5.48 18.93
C LEU A 66 -1.96 -5.22 18.93
N GLU A 67 -2.81 -6.25 18.94
CA GLU A 67 -4.26 -6.09 19.03
C GLU A 67 -4.82 -6.88 20.23
N ASN A 68 -4.87 -6.21 21.37
CA ASN A 68 -5.69 -6.60 22.49
C ASN A 68 -7.16 -6.27 22.13
N GLY A 69 -7.83 -7.17 21.41
CA GLY A 69 -9.27 -7.05 21.11
C GLY A 69 -10.19 -7.10 22.34
N LYS A 70 -9.65 -6.95 23.55
CA LYS A 70 -10.37 -6.99 24.83
C LYS A 70 -10.55 -5.61 25.45
N ASP A 71 -9.93 -4.56 24.92
CA ASP A 71 -10.12 -3.20 25.44
C ASP A 71 -11.53 -2.70 25.10
N PRO A 72 -12.43 -2.61 26.09
CA PRO A 72 -13.83 -2.32 25.84
C PRO A 72 -13.98 -0.87 25.40
N HIS A 73 -14.74 -0.66 24.33
CA HIS A 73 -15.22 0.69 24.01
C HIS A 73 -16.24 1.14 25.07
N ASN A 74 -16.21 2.41 25.45
CA ASN A 74 -17.19 2.97 26.37
C ASN A 74 -18.57 3.09 25.68
N THR A 75 -19.49 2.16 26.01
CA THR A 75 -20.82 2.05 25.39
C THR A 75 -21.71 3.28 25.57
N GLN A 76 -21.40 4.16 26.52
CA GLN A 76 -22.09 5.46 26.65
C GLN A 76 -21.91 6.34 25.39
N TRP A 77 -20.89 6.08 24.58
CA TRP A 77 -20.46 6.91 23.45
C TRP A 77 -20.90 6.32 22.10
N ASP A 78 -21.55 5.14 22.09
CA ASP A 78 -22.04 4.46 20.87
C ASP A 78 -23.18 5.21 20.18
N ARG A 79 -24.00 5.93 20.95
CA ARG A 79 -25.22 6.59 20.44
C ARG A 79 -25.01 8.04 20.02
N LYS A 80 -23.82 8.61 20.22
CA LYS A 80 -23.48 9.96 19.77
C LYS A 80 -22.77 9.89 18.43
N ILE A 81 -23.26 10.66 17.46
CA ILE A 81 -22.52 10.94 16.22
C ILE A 81 -21.29 11.75 16.62
N TRP A 82 -20.12 11.10 16.67
CA TRP A 82 -18.85 11.72 16.99
C TRP A 82 -18.20 12.29 15.72
N LYS A 83 -17.60 13.48 15.84
CA LYS A 83 -16.75 14.12 14.83
C LYS A 83 -15.42 14.57 15.47
N PRO A 84 -14.32 14.68 14.70
CA PRO A 84 -13.05 15.21 15.22
C PRO A 84 -13.19 16.56 15.93
N ALA A 85 -14.06 17.44 15.43
CA ALA A 85 -14.36 18.74 16.04
C ALA A 85 -14.85 18.63 17.51
N ASP A 86 -15.51 17.53 17.90
CA ASP A 86 -15.96 17.32 19.28
C ASP A 86 -14.77 17.16 20.24
N TRP A 87 -13.70 16.50 19.80
CA TRP A 87 -12.47 16.38 20.59
C TRP A 87 -11.66 17.68 20.62
N VAL A 88 -11.61 18.39 19.48
CA VAL A 88 -10.97 19.71 19.41
C VAL A 88 -11.66 20.68 20.38
N ALA A 89 -13.00 20.71 20.41
CA ALA A 89 -13.75 21.55 21.33
C ALA A 89 -13.49 21.20 22.81
N GLN A 90 -13.27 19.93 23.14
CA GLN A 90 -12.94 19.49 24.50
C GLN A 90 -11.51 19.87 24.92
N LYS A 91 -10.55 19.87 24.00
CA LYS A 91 -9.15 20.20 24.28
C LYS A 91 -8.84 21.70 24.14
N GLY A 92 -9.66 22.44 23.42
CA GLY A 92 -9.53 23.89 23.21
C GLY A 92 -8.93 24.23 21.84
N SER A 93 -8.00 23.42 21.32
CA SER A 93 -7.45 23.60 19.98
C SER A 93 -7.00 22.29 19.34
N THR A 94 -6.86 22.30 18.02
CA THR A 94 -6.32 21.17 17.25
C THR A 94 -4.88 20.85 17.64
N GLN A 95 -4.07 21.88 17.88
CA GLN A 95 -2.67 21.73 18.27
C GLN A 95 -2.56 21.06 19.65
N ASP A 96 -3.40 21.47 20.61
CA ASP A 96 -3.42 20.87 21.94
C ASP A 96 -3.92 19.43 21.93
N LEU A 97 -4.86 19.10 21.03
CA LEU A 97 -5.31 17.73 20.83
C LEU A 97 -4.18 16.84 20.29
N LEU A 98 -3.49 17.27 19.24
CA LEU A 98 -2.35 16.52 18.68
C LEU A 98 -1.21 16.39 19.69
N LYS A 99 -0.84 17.50 20.36
CA LYS A 99 0.14 17.47 21.45
C LYS A 99 -0.27 16.48 22.54
N GLY A 100 -1.57 16.42 22.84
CA GLY A 100 -2.16 15.43 23.74
C GLY A 100 -1.86 14.00 23.31
N PHE A 101 -2.08 13.66 22.04
CA PHE A 101 -1.78 12.32 21.52
C PHE A 101 -0.30 11.94 21.61
N TYR A 102 0.60 12.86 21.27
CA TYR A 102 2.04 12.65 21.41
C TYR A 102 2.45 12.51 22.89
N SER A 103 1.96 13.40 23.75
CA SER A 103 2.27 13.35 25.20
C SER A 103 1.71 12.12 25.91
N ALA A 104 0.65 11.52 25.36
CA ALA A 104 0.04 10.30 25.85
C ALA A 104 0.65 9.04 25.19
N GLU A 105 1.70 9.16 24.38
CA GLU A 105 2.35 8.06 23.68
C GLU A 105 1.38 7.24 22.81
N ILE A 106 0.33 7.90 22.30
CA ILE A 106 -0.59 7.33 21.30
C ILE A 106 0.02 7.48 19.90
N LEU A 107 0.64 8.63 19.64
CA LEU A 107 1.42 8.89 18.43
C LEU A 107 2.89 9.06 18.83
N SER A 108 3.79 8.50 18.02
CA SER A 108 5.24 8.56 18.23
C SER A 108 5.86 9.60 17.30
N ASP A 109 5.57 9.50 16.00
CA ASP A 109 6.17 10.34 14.97
C ASP A 109 5.28 10.45 13.71
N GLN A 110 5.61 11.38 12.83
CA GLN A 110 5.01 11.55 11.52
C GLN A 110 6.06 11.97 10.49
N TYR A 111 6.12 11.26 9.36
CA TYR A 111 7.10 11.53 8.31
C TYR A 111 6.54 11.13 6.94
N VAL A 112 7.31 11.39 5.89
CA VAL A 112 7.02 10.94 4.52
C VAL A 112 8.13 9.97 4.12
N ASP A 113 7.74 8.80 3.65
CA ASP A 113 8.63 7.76 3.14
C ASP A 113 8.23 7.43 1.71
N ASP A 114 9.14 7.58 0.74
CA ASP A 114 8.87 7.38 -0.69
C ASP A 114 7.54 8.01 -1.19
N ASP A 115 7.30 9.28 -0.86
CA ASP A 115 6.08 10.04 -1.17
C ASP A 115 4.77 9.49 -0.54
N VAL A 116 4.90 8.56 0.41
CA VAL A 116 3.80 8.02 1.22
C VAL A 116 3.88 8.63 2.62
N PRO A 117 2.84 9.36 3.07
CA PRO A 117 2.77 9.81 4.45
C PRO A 117 2.69 8.62 5.41
N VAL A 118 3.49 8.65 6.46
CA VAL A 118 3.57 7.63 7.51
C VAL A 118 3.24 8.26 8.85
N LEU A 119 2.36 7.60 9.59
CA LEU A 119 2.04 7.89 10.97
C LEU A 119 2.60 6.78 11.85
N GLU A 120 3.56 7.10 12.69
CA GLU A 120 4.11 6.15 13.64
C GLU A 120 3.27 6.16 14.93
N VAL A 121 2.69 5.02 15.28
CA VAL A 121 1.85 4.87 16.47
C VAL A 121 2.69 4.46 17.67
N GLY A 122 2.39 5.06 18.83
CA GLY A 122 3.07 4.78 20.08
C GLY A 122 2.46 3.61 20.87
N PRO A 123 3.07 3.20 22.00
CA PRO A 123 2.63 2.04 22.77
C PRO A 123 1.18 2.15 23.26
N ASN A 124 0.71 3.33 23.64
CA ASN A 124 -0.65 3.51 24.16
C ASN A 124 -1.72 3.46 23.07
N PHE A 125 -1.36 3.49 21.79
CA PHE A 125 -2.29 3.26 20.69
C PHE A 125 -2.91 1.86 20.75
N TYR A 126 -2.14 0.86 21.18
CA TYR A 126 -2.57 -0.52 21.24
C TYR A 126 -3.57 -0.80 22.37
N HIS A 127 -3.62 0.09 23.36
CA HIS A 127 -4.60 0.07 24.46
C HIS A 127 -5.92 0.76 24.12
N LEU A 128 -6.03 1.34 22.92
CA LEU A 128 -7.25 1.96 22.45
C LEU A 128 -8.20 0.91 21.89
N SER A 129 -9.50 1.11 22.15
CA SER A 129 -10.53 0.34 21.46
C SER A 129 -10.43 0.56 19.93
N GLY A 130 -10.86 -0.41 19.13
CA GLY A 130 -10.86 -0.26 17.67
C GLY A 130 -11.64 0.98 17.18
N PHE A 131 -12.65 1.43 17.92
CA PHE A 131 -13.33 2.69 17.65
C PHE A 131 -12.42 3.90 17.87
N ASP A 132 -11.71 3.94 18.99
CA ASP A 132 -10.85 5.08 19.32
C ASP A 132 -9.62 5.13 18.41
N LYS A 133 -9.05 3.97 18.00
CA LYS A 133 -8.02 3.89 16.95
C LYS A 133 -8.49 4.55 15.65
N ARG A 134 -9.71 4.23 15.20
CA ARG A 134 -10.34 4.88 14.01
C ARG A 134 -10.52 6.38 14.18
N ARG A 135 -10.92 6.83 15.37
CA ARG A 135 -11.13 8.25 15.67
C ARG A 135 -9.82 9.03 15.70
N VAL A 136 -8.75 8.45 16.24
CA VAL A 136 -7.40 9.04 16.20
C VAL A 136 -6.96 9.20 14.75
N ALA A 137 -7.01 8.13 13.94
CA ALA A 137 -6.60 8.20 12.55
C ALA A 137 -7.44 9.20 11.73
N ARG A 138 -8.77 9.24 11.93
CA ARG A 138 -9.63 10.25 11.32
C ARG A 138 -9.29 11.67 11.74
N THR A 139 -8.91 11.87 13.00
CA THR A 139 -8.49 13.19 13.48
C THR A 139 -7.21 13.63 12.78
N VAL A 140 -6.22 12.73 12.65
CA VAL A 140 -4.98 13.03 11.91
C VAL A 140 -5.28 13.41 10.46
N ASP A 141 -6.15 12.65 9.79
CA ASP A 141 -6.56 12.95 8.41
C ASP A 141 -7.28 14.30 8.29
N GLU A 142 -8.19 14.62 9.22
CA GLU A 142 -8.90 15.91 9.23
C GLU A 142 -7.92 17.09 9.42
N VAL A 143 -6.85 16.89 10.20
CA VAL A 143 -5.88 17.97 10.46
C VAL A 143 -4.92 18.17 9.30
N TYR A 144 -4.43 17.09 8.72
CA TYR A 144 -3.41 17.15 7.66
C TYR A 144 -3.97 17.04 6.25
N GLN A 145 -5.28 16.78 6.11
CA GLN A 145 -6.00 16.64 4.85
C GLN A 145 -5.33 15.64 3.90
N ILE A 146 -4.78 14.54 4.44
CA ILE A 146 -3.93 13.62 3.68
C ILE A 146 -4.74 12.93 2.59
N THR A 147 -5.88 12.34 2.95
CA THR A 147 -6.73 11.61 2.00
C THR A 147 -7.38 12.54 0.97
N ALA A 148 -7.61 13.80 1.32
CA ALA A 148 -8.18 14.81 0.44
C ALA A 148 -7.15 15.47 -0.50
N SER A 149 -5.85 15.39 -0.17
CA SER A 149 -4.79 16.08 -0.92
C SER A 149 -4.53 15.51 -2.31
N LYS A 150 -4.86 14.24 -2.56
CA LYS A 150 -4.65 13.56 -3.85
C LYS A 150 -5.73 12.49 -4.11
N PRO A 151 -6.01 12.16 -5.39
CA PRO A 151 -6.80 10.97 -5.71
C PRO A 151 -6.17 9.73 -5.06
N ASP A 152 -6.99 8.90 -4.41
CA ASP A 152 -6.56 7.72 -3.63
C ASP A 152 -5.56 8.06 -2.51
N GLY A 153 -5.70 9.25 -1.90
CA GLY A 153 -4.89 9.67 -0.76
C GLY A 153 -4.98 8.69 0.41
N MET A 154 -3.82 8.35 0.96
CA MET A 154 -3.66 7.40 2.04
C MET A 154 -2.44 7.74 2.90
N PHE A 155 -2.44 7.22 4.13
CA PHE A 155 -1.23 7.16 4.95
C PHE A 155 -1.10 5.79 5.63
N MET A 156 0.13 5.38 5.85
CA MET A 156 0.44 4.12 6.51
C MET A 156 0.60 4.32 8.01
N LEU A 157 0.19 3.33 8.80
CA LEU A 157 0.42 3.29 10.24
C LEU A 157 1.54 2.30 10.53
N TYR A 158 2.58 2.74 11.23
CA TYR A 158 3.76 1.92 11.56
C TYR A 158 3.95 1.85 13.07
N ASP A 159 4.36 0.69 13.58
CA ASP A 159 4.71 0.51 14.99
C ASP A 159 6.02 1.24 15.30
N TRP A 160 6.03 2.02 16.38
CA TRP A 160 7.19 2.79 16.79
C TRP A 160 8.44 1.97 17.07
N ARG A 161 8.28 0.73 17.57
CA ARG A 161 9.40 -0.10 18.02
C ARG A 161 9.92 -1.02 16.92
N THR A 162 9.04 -1.78 16.29
CA THR A 162 9.37 -2.80 15.29
C THR A 162 9.47 -2.22 13.87
N LYS A 163 8.94 -1.01 13.64
CA LYS A 163 8.82 -0.37 12.33
C LYS A 163 8.05 -1.23 11.31
N LYS A 164 7.21 -2.15 11.79
CA LYS A 164 6.30 -2.93 10.95
C LYS A 164 5.03 -2.14 10.67
N ALA A 165 4.44 -2.36 9.49
CA ALA A 165 3.15 -1.81 9.16
C ALA A 165 2.07 -2.42 10.06
N VAL A 166 1.29 -1.56 10.71
CA VAL A 166 0.16 -1.90 11.59
C VAL A 166 -1.16 -1.77 10.83
N GLY A 167 -1.20 -0.86 9.86
CA GLY A 167 -2.41 -0.63 9.09
C GLY A 167 -2.25 0.47 8.04
N ILE A 168 -3.37 0.76 7.41
CA ILE A 168 -3.50 1.79 6.38
C ILE A 168 -4.78 2.59 6.64
N TYR A 169 -4.69 3.91 6.45
CA TYR A 169 -5.85 4.77 6.47
C TYR A 169 -6.09 5.37 5.09
N THR A 170 -7.34 5.30 4.62
CA THR A 170 -7.80 5.86 3.34
C THR A 170 -9.08 6.67 3.56
N ALA A 171 -9.63 7.26 2.50
CA ALA A 171 -10.95 7.89 2.55
C ALA A 171 -12.07 6.92 3.02
N HIS A 172 -11.86 5.61 2.93
CA HIS A 172 -12.79 4.58 3.43
C HIS A 172 -12.61 4.26 4.93
N GLY A 173 -11.60 4.83 5.57
CA GLY A 173 -11.29 4.64 6.99
C GLY A 173 -10.04 3.79 7.25
N LEU A 174 -9.85 3.43 8.52
CA LEU A 174 -8.70 2.65 9.00
C LEU A 174 -8.91 1.15 8.76
N GLN A 175 -7.90 0.50 8.21
CA GLN A 175 -7.77 -0.94 8.08
C GLN A 175 -6.52 -1.38 8.86
N ILE A 176 -6.69 -2.25 9.85
CA ILE A 176 -5.62 -2.78 10.71
C ILE A 176 -5.32 -4.23 10.28
N GLN A 177 -4.04 -4.62 10.32
CA GLN A 177 -3.57 -5.98 9.97
C GLN A 177 -3.68 -6.97 11.13
#